data_AF-A0A959N1V3-F1
#
_entry.id   AF-A0A959N1V3-F1
#
_cell.length_a   1.000
_cell.length_b   1.000
_cell.length_c   1.000
_cell.angle_alpha   90.00
_cell.angle_beta   90.00
_cell.angle_gamma   90.00
#
_symmetry.space_group_name_H-M   'P 1'
#
loop_
_entity.id
_entity.type
_entity.pdbx_description
1 polymer ?
#
loop_
_entity_poly.entity_id
_entity_poly.type
_entity_poly.pdbx_seq_one_letter_code
_entity_poly.pdbx_strand_id
1 'polypeptide(L)'
;MKTLTFLFLALFFYSCGSSDDNDSRFASQAETIYAPAERTDDDDSDNDNVLMRGTCTPPNIKLDVNINKKYCGSDDCLIQFSGYWWWTNYQFTGAPNWFWNQGQAWSPRNAYVDSEGLHLTVKKDDLGGGLEWMASEVVAVYNADKMTLAKTGYGTYLVSARVKSAPSWDKLDKNVAFGLFTFQNDKTGAPQNPYRELDLAEISRWGTPPSSNVNDKRLAEGNAQFAVQEWDKLSVNLKRYSINEGVKEITLVMKWTNANSPVTFSQYDGIFTLDNLPAKPNNTYTTTASQNPFIPADGCQLFHMNLWMGNYGQGEKHPGPSNNQPQEVVVTNFDYRP
;
A
#
# COMPACT_ATOMS: atom_id res chain seq x y z
N MET A 1 63.24 2.06 53.71
CA MET A 1 62.32 1.08 53.08
C MET A 1 61.59 1.82 51.98
N LYS A 2 61.96 1.52 50.72
CA LYS A 2 61.11 0.89 49.69
C LYS A 2 60.11 1.88 49.04
N THR A 3 60.00 2.08 47.73
CA THR A 3 60.80 1.74 46.54
C THR A 3 60.19 2.60 45.42
N LEU A 4 61.05 3.17 44.55
CA LEU A 4 60.72 3.54 43.16
C LEU A 4 60.16 2.30 42.42
N THR A 5 59.34 2.46 41.37
CA THR A 5 59.49 1.73 40.07
C THR A 5 58.26 1.86 39.14
N PHE A 6 58.52 2.53 38.01
CA PHE A 6 58.10 2.28 36.61
C PHE A 6 56.62 2.34 36.17
N LEU A 7 56.35 3.40 35.41
CA LEU A 7 55.37 3.45 34.32
C LEU A 7 55.98 2.73 33.10
N PHE A 8 55.39 1.62 32.66
CA PHE A 8 55.79 0.94 31.42
C PHE A 8 54.89 1.39 30.27
N LEU A 9 55.53 1.96 29.26
CA LEU A 9 55.03 2.06 27.89
C LEU A 9 54.95 0.65 27.29
N ALA A 10 53.83 0.28 26.71
CA ALA A 10 53.76 -0.82 25.74
C ALA A 10 52.94 -0.37 24.54
N LEU A 11 53.66 -0.01 23.49
CA LEU A 11 53.15 -0.02 22.12
C LEU A 11 52.69 -1.43 21.78
N PHE A 12 51.47 -1.55 21.25
CA PHE A 12 51.14 -2.60 20.29
C PHE A 12 50.61 -1.95 19.03
N PHE A 13 51.46 -1.96 18.00
CA PHE A 13 51.04 -1.96 16.62
C PHE A 13 50.30 -3.28 16.37
N TYR A 14 49.06 -3.23 15.91
CA TYR A 14 48.49 -4.32 15.12
C TYR A 14 47.52 -3.77 14.08
N SER A 15 47.99 -3.84 12.83
CA SER A 15 47.25 -4.20 11.63
C SER A 15 45.98 -3.42 11.29
N CYS A 16 46.09 -2.55 10.29
CA CYS A 16 45.01 -2.15 9.40
C CYS A 16 44.31 -3.40 8.83
N GLY A 17 43.16 -3.76 9.40
CA GLY A 17 42.16 -4.60 8.76
C GLY A 17 41.13 -3.70 8.10
N SER A 18 41.29 -3.49 6.80
CA SER A 18 40.27 -2.92 5.94
C SER A 18 39.13 -3.94 5.85
N SER A 19 38.06 -3.76 6.62
CA SER A 19 36.76 -4.36 6.30
C SER A 19 35.93 -3.27 5.65
N ASP A 20 35.89 -3.31 4.32
CA ASP A 20 34.88 -2.64 3.52
C ASP A 20 33.51 -3.26 3.83
N ASP A 21 32.95 -2.99 5.00
CA ASP A 21 31.54 -3.24 5.31
C ASP A 21 30.74 -2.05 4.82
N ASN A 22 30.81 -1.80 3.51
CA ASN A 22 29.99 -0.83 2.80
C ASN A 22 28.81 -1.53 2.11
N ASP A 23 28.27 -2.57 2.75
CA ASP A 23 27.07 -3.26 2.32
C ASP A 23 25.88 -2.83 3.19
N SER A 24 25.60 -1.52 3.18
CA SER A 24 24.31 -0.97 3.61
C SER A 24 23.28 -1.06 2.48
N ARG A 25 23.28 -2.17 1.73
CA ARG A 25 22.17 -2.54 0.86
C ARG A 25 21.06 -3.13 1.72
N PHE A 26 20.45 -2.27 2.54
CA PHE A 26 19.01 -2.41 2.70
C PHE A 26 18.44 -2.18 1.30
N ALA A 27 18.03 -3.27 0.63
CA ALA A 27 17.05 -3.19 -0.45
C ALA A 27 15.99 -2.17 0.02
N SER A 28 15.67 -1.18 -0.83
CA SER A 28 14.73 -0.15 -0.42
C SER A 28 13.49 -0.84 0.13
N GLN A 29 12.97 -0.36 1.25
CA GLN A 29 11.83 -1.03 1.87
C GLN A 29 10.63 -1.04 0.92
N ALA A 30 10.61 -0.15 -0.07
CA ALA A 30 9.72 -0.19 -1.24
C ALA A 30 9.80 -1.52 -2.04
N GLU A 31 10.97 -2.14 -2.19
CA GLU A 31 11.08 -3.48 -2.78
C GLU A 31 10.41 -4.55 -1.90
N THR A 32 10.47 -4.44 -0.58
CA THR A 32 9.86 -5.42 0.34
C THR A 32 8.38 -5.16 0.66
N ILE A 33 7.88 -3.94 0.46
CA ILE A 33 6.49 -3.60 0.73
C ILE A 33 5.59 -4.08 -0.42
N TYR A 34 6.09 -4.20 -1.66
CA TYR A 34 5.27 -4.64 -2.80
C TYR A 34 5.88 -5.66 -3.76
N ALA A 35 7.09 -6.21 -3.51
CA ALA A 35 7.50 -7.37 -4.31
C ALA A 35 6.58 -8.55 -3.99
N PRO A 36 5.79 -9.08 -4.95
CA PRO A 36 5.28 -10.44 -4.79
C PRO A 36 6.47 -11.36 -4.57
N ALA A 37 6.26 -12.45 -3.82
CA ALA A 37 7.28 -13.49 -3.65
C ALA A 37 7.91 -13.81 -5.02
N GLU A 38 9.24 -13.70 -5.13
CA GLU A 38 9.96 -14.15 -6.32
C GLU A 38 9.58 -15.60 -6.56
N ARG A 39 8.69 -15.84 -7.55
CA ARG A 39 8.43 -17.19 -8.03
C ARG A 39 9.58 -17.55 -8.95
N THR A 40 10.26 -18.63 -8.58
CA THR A 40 11.29 -19.29 -9.37
C THR A 40 10.78 -19.47 -10.80
N ASP A 41 11.65 -19.15 -11.77
CA ASP A 41 11.42 -19.30 -13.20
C ASP A 41 11.06 -20.76 -13.54
N ASP A 42 9.77 -21.09 -13.45
CA ASP A 42 9.22 -22.30 -14.04
C ASP A 42 8.54 -21.88 -15.36
N ASP A 43 8.99 -22.49 -16.47
CA ASP A 43 8.70 -22.16 -17.88
C ASP A 43 7.22 -22.21 -18.34
N ASP A 44 6.24 -22.25 -17.43
CA ASP A 44 4.80 -22.30 -17.75
C ASP A 44 4.18 -20.88 -17.78
N SER A 45 4.69 -20.02 -18.67
CA SER A 45 4.28 -18.61 -18.83
C SER A 45 2.83 -18.35 -19.30
N ASP A 46 2.02 -19.39 -19.51
CA ASP A 46 0.66 -19.27 -20.09
C ASP A 46 -0.48 -19.36 -19.06
N ASN A 47 -0.18 -19.59 -17.76
CA ASN A 47 -1.19 -19.81 -16.70
C ASN A 47 -1.08 -18.83 -15.53
N ASP A 48 -0.58 -17.61 -15.76
CA ASP A 48 -0.39 -16.65 -14.68
C ASP A 48 -1.70 -15.99 -14.23
N ASN A 49 -2.01 -16.15 -12.94
CA ASN A 49 -3.07 -15.46 -12.21
C ASN A 49 -2.80 -13.99 -11.92
N VAL A 50 -1.64 -13.49 -12.36
CA VAL A 50 -1.22 -12.11 -12.19
C VAL A 50 -1.46 -11.38 -13.51
N LEU A 51 -1.70 -10.07 -13.49
CA LEU A 51 -1.75 -9.25 -14.72
C LEU A 51 -0.63 -9.70 -15.67
N MET A 52 -1.00 -10.16 -16.86
CA MET A 52 -0.07 -10.81 -17.79
C MET A 52 1.06 -9.83 -18.13
N ARG A 53 2.27 -10.23 -17.73
CA ARG A 53 3.45 -9.38 -17.61
C ARG A 53 3.66 -8.50 -18.85
N GLY A 54 3.63 -7.18 -18.68
CA GLY A 54 4.06 -6.19 -19.68
C GLY A 54 3.14 -5.89 -20.87
N THR A 55 1.96 -6.52 -20.99
CA THR A 55 1.07 -6.32 -22.17
C THR A 55 -0.17 -5.47 -21.91
N CYS A 56 -0.35 -4.97 -20.67
CA CYS A 56 -1.60 -4.36 -20.19
C CYS A 56 -2.84 -5.22 -20.51
N THR A 57 -2.66 -6.54 -20.59
CA THR A 57 -3.75 -7.48 -20.80
C THR A 57 -4.40 -7.76 -19.46
N PRO A 58 -5.73 -7.70 -19.36
CA PRO A 58 -6.41 -8.07 -18.12
C PRO A 58 -6.00 -9.48 -17.65
N PRO A 59 -5.91 -9.70 -16.33
CA PRO A 59 -5.56 -11.00 -15.79
C PRO A 59 -6.64 -12.02 -16.17
N ASN A 60 -6.25 -13.30 -16.32
CA ASN A 60 -7.24 -14.36 -16.50
C ASN A 60 -7.83 -14.75 -15.14
N ILE A 61 -8.81 -13.96 -14.68
CA ILE A 61 -9.40 -14.10 -13.34
C ILE A 61 -10.20 -15.41 -13.16
N LYS A 62 -10.37 -16.20 -14.24
CA LYS A 62 -11.09 -17.49 -14.21
C LYS A 62 -10.16 -18.70 -14.13
N LEU A 63 -8.85 -18.52 -14.00
CA LEU A 63 -7.92 -19.64 -13.84
C LEU A 63 -8.23 -20.46 -12.59
N ASP A 64 -8.66 -19.83 -11.49
CA ASP A 64 -8.99 -20.52 -10.22
C ASP A 64 -10.49 -20.51 -9.86
N VAL A 65 -11.38 -20.78 -10.83
CA VAL A 65 -12.85 -20.78 -10.60
C VAL A 65 -13.28 -21.55 -9.35
N ASN A 66 -12.65 -22.68 -9.03
CA ASN A 66 -13.00 -23.46 -7.84
C ASN A 66 -12.64 -22.73 -6.52
N ILE A 67 -11.48 -22.06 -6.48
CA ILE A 67 -11.06 -21.23 -5.34
C ILE A 67 -11.95 -20.00 -5.24
N ASN A 68 -12.21 -19.35 -6.38
CA ASN A 68 -13.08 -18.17 -6.45
C ASN A 68 -14.50 -18.51 -5.95
N LYS A 69 -15.09 -19.62 -6.42
CA LYS A 69 -16.40 -20.08 -5.93
C LYS A 69 -16.39 -20.36 -4.43
N LYS A 70 -15.34 -21.01 -3.93
CA LYS A 70 -15.22 -21.36 -2.51
C LYS A 70 -15.17 -20.12 -1.62
N TYR A 71 -14.38 -19.11 -1.99
CA TYR A 71 -14.07 -18.01 -1.09
C TYR A 71 -14.81 -16.72 -1.41
N CYS A 72 -15.17 -16.46 -2.67
CA CYS A 72 -15.87 -15.25 -3.11
C CYS A 72 -17.34 -15.50 -3.46
N GLY A 73 -17.74 -16.76 -3.64
CA GLY A 73 -19.09 -17.12 -4.09
C GLY A 73 -19.36 -16.81 -5.57
N SER A 74 -18.32 -16.47 -6.34
CA SER A 74 -18.39 -16.14 -7.78
C SER A 74 -17.25 -16.80 -8.54
N ASP A 75 -17.35 -16.83 -9.87
CA ASP A 75 -16.33 -17.46 -10.73
C ASP A 75 -15.05 -16.62 -10.85
N ASP A 76 -15.10 -15.35 -10.47
CA ASP A 76 -14.08 -14.34 -10.77
C ASP A 76 -13.70 -13.44 -9.60
N CYS A 77 -14.30 -13.56 -8.42
CA CYS A 77 -14.01 -12.67 -7.27
C CYS A 77 -14.08 -11.17 -7.62
N LEU A 78 -15.02 -10.79 -8.50
CA LEU A 78 -15.25 -9.41 -8.88
C LEU A 78 -16.47 -8.83 -8.16
N ILE A 79 -16.32 -7.60 -7.66
CA ILE A 79 -17.40 -6.77 -7.10
C ILE A 79 -17.53 -5.48 -7.91
N GLN A 80 -18.74 -4.96 -8.06
CA GLN A 80 -18.99 -3.73 -8.83
C GLN A 80 -19.11 -2.52 -7.91
N PHE A 81 -18.32 -1.48 -8.17
CA PHE A 81 -18.37 -0.22 -7.41
C PHE A 81 -17.92 0.96 -8.28
N SER A 82 -18.64 2.08 -8.19
CA SER A 82 -18.34 3.34 -8.90
C SER A 82 -18.10 3.21 -10.41
N GLY A 83 -18.82 2.31 -11.09
CA GLY A 83 -18.67 2.09 -12.53
C GLY A 83 -17.50 1.19 -12.95
N TYR A 84 -16.83 0.54 -12.00
CA TYR A 84 -15.72 -0.39 -12.24
C TYR A 84 -16.01 -1.77 -11.64
N TRP A 85 -15.33 -2.79 -12.18
CA TRP A 85 -15.20 -4.08 -11.54
C TRP A 85 -13.87 -4.18 -10.80
N TRP A 86 -13.99 -4.51 -9.52
CA TRP A 86 -12.90 -4.57 -8.57
C TRP A 86 -12.59 -6.02 -8.23
N TRP A 87 -11.32 -6.40 -8.38
CA TRP A 87 -10.84 -7.74 -8.08
C TRP A 87 -10.43 -7.85 -6.61
N THR A 88 -11.08 -8.75 -5.87
CA THR A 88 -10.85 -8.94 -4.43
C THR A 88 -9.84 -10.05 -4.12
N ASN A 89 -9.46 -10.84 -5.12
CA ASN A 89 -8.54 -11.96 -4.98
C ASN A 89 -7.16 -11.68 -5.60
N TYR A 90 -6.75 -10.41 -5.61
CA TYR A 90 -5.48 -9.94 -6.21
C TYR A 90 -4.25 -10.62 -5.60
N GLN A 91 -4.29 -10.87 -4.28
CA GLN A 91 -3.18 -11.42 -3.50
C GLN A 91 -3.07 -12.95 -3.57
N PHE A 92 -3.79 -13.59 -4.50
CA PHE A 92 -3.72 -15.03 -4.66
C PHE A 92 -2.40 -15.48 -5.30
N THR A 93 -1.62 -16.27 -4.56
CA THR A 93 -0.31 -16.74 -5.02
C THR A 93 -0.21 -18.26 -5.15
N GLY A 94 -1.34 -18.99 -5.11
CA GLY A 94 -1.36 -20.46 -5.22
C GLY A 94 -0.74 -21.19 -4.02
N ALA A 95 -0.74 -22.53 -4.07
CA ALA A 95 -0.28 -23.37 -2.95
C ALA A 95 1.22 -23.19 -2.65
N PRO A 96 1.64 -23.20 -1.36
CA PRO A 96 0.83 -23.33 -0.13
C PRO A 96 0.29 -22.01 0.43
N ASN A 97 0.72 -20.86 -0.10
CA ASN A 97 0.51 -19.53 0.49
C ASN A 97 -0.69 -18.80 -0.14
N TRP A 98 -1.83 -19.49 -0.31
CA TRP A 98 -2.93 -19.07 -1.18
C TRP A 98 -3.31 -17.59 -1.06
N PHE A 99 -3.27 -17.04 0.15
CA PHE A 99 -3.66 -15.65 0.44
C PHE A 99 -2.64 -14.92 1.31
N TRP A 100 -1.42 -15.46 1.46
CA TRP A 100 -0.42 -14.90 2.36
C TRP A 100 0.62 -14.13 1.55
N ASN A 101 0.71 -12.83 1.81
CA ASN A 101 1.72 -11.97 1.21
C ASN A 101 2.09 -10.84 2.18
N GLN A 102 3.36 -10.40 2.14
CA GLN A 102 3.87 -9.29 2.96
C GLN A 102 3.55 -9.48 4.44
N GLY A 103 3.76 -10.68 4.99
CA GLY A 103 3.58 -10.90 6.42
C GLY A 103 2.14 -10.91 6.95
N GLN A 104 1.15 -10.97 6.06
CA GLN A 104 -0.26 -11.08 6.44
C GLN A 104 -1.09 -11.89 5.44
N ALA A 105 -2.28 -12.28 5.87
CA ALA A 105 -3.28 -12.91 5.01
C ALA A 105 -4.25 -11.87 4.44
N TRP A 106 -4.66 -12.05 3.20
CA TRP A 106 -5.57 -11.18 2.45
C TRP A 106 -6.85 -11.94 2.08
N SER A 107 -7.96 -11.65 2.76
CA SER A 107 -9.21 -12.38 2.48
C SER A 107 -10.03 -11.67 1.40
N PRO A 108 -10.40 -12.34 0.30
CA PRO A 108 -11.29 -11.76 -0.71
C PRO A 108 -12.72 -11.53 -0.19
N ARG A 109 -13.07 -12.08 0.99
CA ARG A 109 -14.35 -11.85 1.70
C ARG A 109 -14.34 -10.62 2.60
N ASN A 110 -13.17 -10.03 2.82
CA ASN A 110 -13.04 -8.85 3.65
C ASN A 110 -13.30 -7.56 2.88
N ALA A 111 -13.62 -7.66 1.58
CA ALA A 111 -14.16 -6.58 0.77
C ALA A 111 -15.57 -6.93 0.24
N TYR A 112 -16.51 -5.99 0.32
CA TYR A 112 -17.88 -6.17 -0.18
C TYR A 112 -18.53 -4.81 -0.48
N VAL A 113 -19.64 -4.81 -1.23
CA VAL A 113 -20.39 -3.59 -1.57
C VAL A 113 -21.82 -3.69 -1.05
N ASP A 114 -22.30 -2.63 -0.41
CA ASP A 114 -23.71 -2.47 -0.05
C ASP A 114 -24.20 -1.03 -0.34
N SER A 115 -25.33 -0.61 0.25
CA SER A 115 -25.90 0.72 0.04
C SER A 115 -25.07 1.89 0.60
N GLU A 116 -24.15 1.64 1.54
CA GLU A 116 -23.23 2.66 2.06
C GLU A 116 -22.00 2.85 1.16
N GLY A 117 -21.58 1.82 0.43
CA GLY A 117 -20.46 1.88 -0.51
C GLY A 117 -19.66 0.59 -0.58
N LEU A 118 -18.37 0.70 -0.91
CA LEU A 118 -17.39 -0.38 -0.89
C LEU A 118 -16.76 -0.45 0.51
N HIS A 119 -16.94 -1.57 1.19
CA HIS A 119 -16.38 -1.86 2.50
C HIS A 119 -15.05 -2.57 2.36
N LEU A 120 -14.05 -2.10 3.10
CA LEU A 120 -12.77 -2.78 3.31
C LEU A 120 -12.64 -3.08 4.81
N THR A 121 -12.30 -4.32 5.15
CA THR A 121 -12.23 -4.77 6.54
C THR A 121 -10.90 -5.44 6.87
N VAL A 122 -10.46 -5.26 8.12
CA VAL A 122 -9.50 -6.14 8.78
C VAL A 122 -10.29 -6.89 9.85
N LYS A 123 -10.51 -8.18 9.64
CA LYS A 123 -11.27 -9.03 10.57
C LYS A 123 -10.69 -10.44 10.62
N LYS A 124 -11.06 -11.17 11.67
CA LYS A 124 -10.72 -12.59 11.74
C LYS A 124 -11.53 -13.37 10.71
N ASP A 125 -10.85 -14.22 9.95
CA ASP A 125 -11.44 -15.07 8.93
C ASP A 125 -10.67 -16.40 8.85
N ASP A 126 -11.25 -17.40 8.17
CA ASP A 126 -10.64 -18.71 7.98
C ASP A 126 -10.62 -19.08 6.48
N LEU A 127 -9.42 -19.13 5.91
CA LEU A 127 -9.18 -19.52 4.51
C LEU A 127 -8.71 -20.97 4.37
N GLY A 128 -8.92 -21.79 5.41
CA GLY A 128 -8.52 -23.20 5.47
C GLY A 128 -7.27 -23.46 6.33
N GLY A 129 -6.73 -22.41 6.97
CA GLY A 129 -5.57 -22.46 7.87
C GLY A 129 -5.89 -22.16 9.33
N GLY A 130 -7.18 -21.97 9.66
CA GLY A 130 -7.64 -21.54 10.97
C GLY A 130 -8.01 -20.06 11.00
N LEU A 131 -8.60 -19.65 12.13
CA LEU A 131 -9.14 -18.31 12.34
C LEU A 131 -8.04 -17.30 12.68
N GLU A 132 -7.66 -16.47 11.71
CA GLU A 132 -6.55 -15.52 11.80
C GLU A 132 -7.00 -14.11 11.38
N TRP A 133 -6.27 -13.07 11.78
CA TRP A 133 -6.52 -11.72 11.28
C TRP A 133 -6.15 -11.61 9.81
N MET A 134 -7.06 -11.10 8.99
CA MET A 134 -6.86 -10.96 7.55
C MET A 134 -7.24 -9.55 7.09
N ALA A 135 -6.43 -9.02 6.18
CA ALA A 135 -6.63 -7.75 5.50
C ALA A 135 -7.61 -7.88 4.32
N SER A 136 -7.88 -6.75 3.66
CA SER A 136 -8.58 -6.69 2.38
C SER A 136 -7.86 -5.77 1.42
N GLU A 137 -7.90 -6.14 0.14
CA GLU A 137 -7.48 -5.31 -0.96
C GLU A 137 -8.44 -5.50 -2.13
N VAL A 138 -8.67 -4.42 -2.87
CA VAL A 138 -9.39 -4.46 -4.13
C VAL A 138 -8.62 -3.69 -5.20
N VAL A 139 -8.72 -4.18 -6.43
CA VAL A 139 -8.02 -3.59 -7.59
C VAL A 139 -9.00 -3.32 -8.72
N ALA A 140 -9.07 -2.06 -9.19
CA ALA A 140 -9.91 -1.69 -10.32
C ALA A 140 -9.36 -2.31 -11.60
N VAL A 141 -9.93 -3.45 -12.01
CA VAL A 141 -9.39 -4.23 -13.14
C VAL A 141 -10.15 -3.97 -14.43
N TYR A 142 -11.48 -3.85 -14.38
CA TYR A 142 -12.28 -3.56 -15.58
C TYR A 142 -13.14 -2.32 -15.43
N ASN A 143 -13.42 -1.66 -16.56
CA ASN A 143 -14.53 -0.73 -16.71
C ASN A 143 -15.87 -1.48 -16.56
N ALA A 144 -16.98 -0.74 -16.51
CA ALA A 144 -18.33 -1.28 -16.32
C ALA A 144 -18.71 -2.46 -17.24
N ASP A 145 -18.12 -2.55 -18.43
CA ASP A 145 -18.34 -3.62 -19.40
C ASP A 145 -17.75 -5.00 -19.00
N LYS A 146 -16.98 -5.05 -17.90
CA LYS A 146 -16.31 -6.27 -17.39
C LYS A 146 -15.33 -6.91 -18.38
N MET A 147 -14.83 -6.13 -19.34
CA MET A 147 -13.95 -6.61 -20.42
C MET A 147 -12.78 -5.68 -20.67
N THR A 148 -13.04 -4.37 -20.70
CA THR A 148 -12.02 -3.36 -20.97
C THR A 148 -11.25 -3.06 -19.69
N LEU A 149 -9.93 -3.15 -19.72
CA LEU A 149 -9.08 -2.79 -18.57
C LEU A 149 -9.41 -1.36 -18.09
N ALA A 150 -9.48 -1.14 -16.79
CA ALA A 150 -9.87 0.15 -16.20
C ALA A 150 -8.94 1.31 -16.58
N LYS A 151 -7.71 1.03 -17.05
CA LYS A 151 -6.71 2.01 -17.56
C LYS A 151 -6.67 3.31 -16.75
N THR A 152 -6.36 3.17 -15.46
CA THR A 152 -6.15 4.28 -14.55
C THR A 152 -4.75 4.86 -14.78
N GLY A 153 -4.66 5.74 -15.78
CA GLY A 153 -3.44 6.37 -16.27
C GLY A 153 -3.19 7.77 -15.71
N TYR A 154 -2.62 8.67 -16.53
CA TYR A 154 -2.65 10.09 -16.18
C TYR A 154 -4.09 10.55 -15.96
N GLY A 155 -4.31 11.47 -15.03
CA GLY A 155 -5.61 12.04 -14.74
C GLY A 155 -5.72 12.61 -13.33
N THR A 156 -6.96 12.87 -12.94
CA THR A 156 -7.35 13.25 -11.58
C THR A 156 -8.15 12.12 -10.96
N TYR A 157 -7.64 11.62 -9.84
CA TYR A 157 -8.23 10.59 -9.01
C TYR A 157 -8.90 11.23 -7.82
N LEU A 158 -10.05 10.69 -7.41
CA LEU A 158 -10.71 11.06 -6.17
C LEU A 158 -11.27 9.83 -5.47
N VAL A 159 -11.07 9.76 -4.16
CA VAL A 159 -11.66 8.75 -3.28
C VAL A 159 -12.30 9.43 -2.09
N SER A 160 -13.57 9.14 -1.82
CA SER A 160 -14.25 9.64 -0.61
C SER A 160 -14.56 8.48 0.31
N ALA A 161 -14.13 8.57 1.57
CA ALA A 161 -14.18 7.46 2.51
C ALA A 161 -14.60 7.88 3.92
N ARG A 162 -15.21 6.93 4.64
CA ARG A 162 -15.61 7.04 6.04
C ARG A 162 -14.99 5.93 6.87
N VAL A 163 -14.46 6.26 8.03
CA VAL A 163 -14.05 5.25 9.03
C VAL A 163 -15.26 4.82 9.87
N LYS A 164 -15.48 3.51 10.01
CA LYS A 164 -16.60 2.93 10.78
C LYS A 164 -16.17 2.36 12.13
N SER A 165 -14.96 1.82 12.20
CA SER A 165 -14.44 1.16 13.40
C SER A 165 -13.80 2.10 14.43
N ALA A 166 -13.71 3.39 14.12
CA ALA A 166 -13.14 4.41 14.99
C ALA A 166 -14.03 5.67 15.02
N PRO A 167 -13.98 6.46 16.11
CA PRO A 167 -14.76 7.70 16.20
C PRO A 167 -14.29 8.80 15.23
N SER A 168 -13.08 8.69 14.68
CA SER A 168 -12.49 9.60 13.69
C SER A 168 -11.21 8.98 13.12
N TRP A 169 -10.73 9.49 11.99
CA TRP A 169 -9.54 8.97 11.29
C TRP A 169 -8.27 9.06 12.13
N ASP A 170 -8.12 10.07 12.98
CA ASP A 170 -6.99 10.18 13.92
C ASP A 170 -6.98 9.08 15.00
N LYS A 171 -8.10 8.36 15.16
CA LYS A 171 -8.26 7.24 16.08
C LYS A 171 -8.32 5.88 15.39
N LEU A 172 -8.02 5.78 14.09
CA LEU A 172 -7.83 4.48 13.43
C LEU A 172 -6.84 3.64 14.23
N ASP A 173 -7.06 2.32 14.30
CA ASP A 173 -6.22 1.44 15.10
C ASP A 173 -4.76 1.55 14.64
N LYS A 174 -3.84 1.65 15.61
CA LYS A 174 -2.42 1.89 15.34
C LYS A 174 -1.71 0.77 14.56
N ASN A 175 -2.31 -0.42 14.51
CA ASN A 175 -1.81 -1.54 13.73
C ASN A 175 -2.45 -1.61 12.35
N VAL A 176 -3.35 -0.70 11.98
CA VAL A 176 -4.09 -0.73 10.71
C VAL A 176 -3.79 0.51 9.87
N ALA A 177 -3.71 0.31 8.55
CA ALA A 177 -3.53 1.36 7.57
C ALA A 177 -4.59 1.23 6.46
N PHE A 178 -5.11 2.38 6.01
CA PHE A 178 -5.95 2.47 4.82
C PHE A 178 -5.13 3.08 3.68
N GLY A 179 -4.87 2.28 2.64
CA GLY A 179 -4.03 2.67 1.50
C GLY A 179 -4.84 2.87 0.22
N LEU A 180 -4.44 3.87 -0.56
CA LEU A 180 -4.99 4.24 -1.86
C LEU A 180 -3.84 4.60 -2.78
N PHE A 181 -3.68 3.87 -3.88
CA PHE A 181 -2.47 3.99 -4.68
C PHE A 181 -2.68 3.48 -6.10
N THR A 182 -1.86 3.97 -7.03
CA THR A 182 -1.65 3.29 -8.32
C THR A 182 -0.54 2.27 -8.14
N PHE A 183 -0.62 1.12 -8.79
CA PHE A 183 0.46 0.13 -8.79
C PHE A 183 0.44 -0.72 -10.05
N GLN A 184 1.63 -1.05 -10.55
CA GLN A 184 1.84 -2.04 -11.58
C GLN A 184 2.74 -3.13 -11.02
N ASN A 185 2.23 -4.36 -11.00
CA ASN A 185 2.98 -5.52 -10.50
C ASN A 185 4.28 -5.79 -11.27
N ASP A 186 4.28 -5.55 -12.58
CA ASP A 186 5.49 -5.71 -13.37
C ASP A 186 6.42 -4.51 -13.23
N LYS A 187 7.70 -4.79 -12.98
CA LYS A 187 8.79 -3.80 -12.93
C LYS A 187 9.15 -3.23 -14.32
N THR A 188 8.19 -2.68 -15.05
CA THR A 188 8.38 -2.11 -16.40
C THR A 188 8.42 -0.57 -16.39
N GLY A 189 8.30 0.05 -15.22
CA GLY A 189 8.46 1.48 -15.02
C GLY A 189 9.92 1.93 -15.16
N ALA A 190 10.16 3.22 -14.93
CA ALA A 190 11.51 3.76 -14.87
C ALA A 190 12.26 3.19 -13.65
N PRO A 191 13.60 3.10 -13.66
CA PRO A 191 14.37 2.56 -12.53
C PRO A 191 14.09 3.23 -11.17
N GLN A 192 13.67 4.50 -11.17
CA GLN A 192 13.35 5.26 -9.96
C GLN A 192 11.97 4.94 -9.38
N ASN A 193 11.08 4.37 -10.20
CA ASN A 193 9.74 3.94 -9.80
C ASN A 193 9.30 2.77 -10.73
N PRO A 194 9.89 1.58 -10.53
CA PRO A 194 9.73 0.46 -11.46
C PRO A 194 8.30 -0.10 -11.48
N TYR A 195 7.56 0.06 -10.39
CA TYR A 195 6.18 -0.40 -10.26
C TYR A 195 5.13 0.69 -10.57
N ARG A 196 5.57 1.88 -11.00
CA ARG A 196 4.68 3.02 -11.32
C ARG A 196 3.72 3.35 -10.16
N GLU A 197 4.24 3.30 -8.94
CA GLU A 197 3.45 3.47 -7.74
C GLU A 197 3.44 4.91 -7.26
N LEU A 198 2.22 5.42 -7.04
CA LEU A 198 1.96 6.70 -6.40
C LEU A 198 0.90 6.48 -5.33
N ASP A 199 1.26 6.79 -4.09
CA ASP A 199 0.38 6.63 -2.94
C ASP A 199 -0.46 7.91 -2.77
N LEU A 200 -1.69 7.87 -3.30
CA LEU A 200 -2.70 8.92 -3.12
C LEU A 200 -2.89 9.20 -1.63
N ALA A 201 -2.93 8.16 -0.80
CA ALA A 201 -2.87 8.28 0.65
C ALA A 201 -2.55 6.94 1.30
N GLU A 202 -1.82 7.01 2.41
CA GLU A 202 -1.82 5.95 3.43
C GLU A 202 -2.19 6.57 4.77
N ILE A 203 -3.38 6.26 5.28
CA ILE A 203 -3.84 6.74 6.58
C ILE A 203 -3.41 5.73 7.62
N SER A 204 -2.39 6.11 8.38
CA SER A 204 -1.69 5.22 9.28
C SER A 204 -1.10 5.99 10.46
N ARG A 205 -1.17 5.38 11.64
CA ARG A 205 -0.54 5.91 12.87
C ARG A 205 0.81 5.24 13.15
N TRP A 206 1.52 4.89 12.08
CA TRP A 206 2.86 4.34 12.15
C TRP A 206 3.79 5.26 12.94
N GLY A 207 4.86 4.71 13.48
CA GLY A 207 5.86 5.51 14.20
C GLY A 207 5.45 6.00 15.59
N THR A 208 4.27 5.65 16.14
CA THR A 208 4.03 5.81 17.59
C THR A 208 4.69 4.65 18.32
N PRO A 209 5.79 4.83 19.09
CA PRO A 209 6.37 3.75 19.88
C PRO A 209 5.33 3.23 20.89
N PRO A 210 5.32 1.93 21.20
CA PRO A 210 6.28 0.88 20.80
C PRO A 210 5.86 0.10 19.53
N SER A 211 5.05 0.68 18.65
CA SER A 211 4.22 -0.04 17.67
C SER A 211 4.72 0.00 16.21
N SER A 212 6.03 0.08 15.96
CA SER A 212 6.57 -0.16 14.62
C SER A 212 8.06 -0.51 14.71
N ASN A 213 8.49 -1.54 13.98
CA ASN A 213 9.91 -1.82 13.75
C ASN A 213 10.54 -0.96 12.66
N VAL A 214 9.74 -0.14 11.96
CA VAL A 214 10.29 0.84 11.01
C VAL A 214 10.91 1.98 11.81
N ASN A 215 12.24 1.95 11.92
CA ASN A 215 13.02 2.97 12.63
C ASN A 215 13.19 4.25 11.79
N ASP A 216 12.09 4.77 11.27
CA ASP A 216 12.04 6.06 10.59
C ASP A 216 11.18 7.02 11.40
N LYS A 217 11.84 8.00 12.04
CA LYS A 217 11.18 9.01 12.87
C LYS A 217 10.18 9.86 12.09
N ARG A 218 10.33 9.98 10.76
CA ARG A 218 9.37 10.70 9.92
C ARG A 218 7.98 10.09 10.05
N LEU A 219 7.88 8.76 10.13
CA LEU A 219 6.59 8.07 10.21
C LEU A 219 5.80 8.43 11.48
N ALA A 220 6.48 8.85 12.56
CA ALA A 220 5.86 9.28 13.81
C ALA A 220 5.12 10.62 13.70
N GLU A 221 5.33 11.37 12.63
CA GLU A 221 4.66 12.65 12.41
C GLU A 221 3.26 12.42 11.85
N GLY A 222 2.23 12.98 12.49
CA GLY A 222 0.86 12.89 11.99
C GLY A 222 0.26 11.48 11.97
N ASN A 223 -0.80 11.30 11.18
CA ASN A 223 -1.59 10.07 11.11
C ASN A 223 -1.96 9.67 9.67
N ALA A 224 -1.35 10.30 8.68
CA ALA A 224 -1.51 10.00 7.27
C ALA A 224 -0.30 10.47 6.46
N GLN A 225 -0.16 9.95 5.25
CA GLN A 225 0.89 10.36 4.31
C GLN A 225 0.43 10.38 2.87
N PHE A 226 1.08 11.25 2.09
CA PHE A 226 1.20 11.16 0.64
C PHE A 226 2.59 10.61 0.33
N ALA A 227 2.71 9.72 -0.65
CA ALA A 227 4.00 9.14 -1.00
C ALA A 227 4.20 9.02 -2.52
N VAL A 228 5.46 9.19 -2.90
CA VAL A 228 5.99 8.89 -4.24
C VAL A 228 6.97 7.74 -4.05
N GLN A 229 6.77 6.62 -4.74
CA GLN A 229 7.73 5.53 -4.65
C GLN A 229 8.97 5.80 -5.52
N GLU A 230 10.16 5.38 -5.10
CA GLU A 230 10.46 4.74 -3.81
C GLU A 230 10.55 5.75 -2.66
N TRP A 231 9.74 5.58 -1.61
CA TRP A 231 9.50 6.59 -0.56
C TRP A 231 10.73 6.90 0.32
N ASP A 232 11.67 5.97 0.40
CA ASP A 232 12.86 6.03 1.24
C ASP A 232 14.09 6.62 0.52
N LYS A 233 14.07 6.71 -0.83
CA LYS A 233 15.19 7.24 -1.62
C LYS A 233 15.41 8.73 -1.44
N LEU A 234 14.33 9.51 -1.28
CA LEU A 234 14.40 10.93 -0.99
C LEU A 234 13.55 11.24 0.24
N SER A 235 14.08 12.07 1.14
CA SER A 235 13.33 12.47 2.34
C SER A 235 11.96 13.10 2.02
N VAL A 236 11.90 13.83 0.90
CA VAL A 236 10.71 14.52 0.38
C VAL A 236 9.73 13.62 -0.39
N ASN A 237 10.09 12.36 -0.67
CA ASN A 237 9.17 11.40 -1.29
C ASN A 237 8.03 11.00 -0.36
N LEU A 238 8.19 11.20 0.94
CA LEU A 238 7.18 10.95 1.95
C LEU A 238 6.75 12.27 2.58
N LYS A 239 5.46 12.59 2.47
CA LYS A 239 4.86 13.77 3.11
C LYS A 239 3.82 13.36 4.13
N ARG A 240 4.19 13.42 5.41
CA ARG A 240 3.25 13.23 6.53
C ARG A 240 2.35 14.45 6.72
N TYR A 241 1.14 14.18 7.18
CA TYR A 241 0.16 15.18 7.60
C TYR A 241 -0.77 14.63 8.69
N SER A 242 -1.59 15.51 9.26
CA SER A 242 -2.59 15.15 10.27
C SER A 242 -3.99 15.39 9.73
N ILE A 243 -4.81 14.35 9.80
CA ILE A 243 -6.26 14.47 9.80
C ILE A 243 -6.68 14.82 11.24
N ASN A 244 -7.49 15.86 11.39
CA ASN A 244 -7.86 16.41 12.69
C ASN A 244 -8.78 15.47 13.48
N GLU A 245 -8.80 15.64 14.80
CA GLU A 245 -9.73 14.93 15.68
C GLU A 245 -11.19 15.22 15.30
N GLY A 246 -12.03 14.19 15.38
CA GLY A 246 -13.46 14.29 15.07
C GLY A 246 -13.80 14.16 13.58
N VAL A 247 -12.81 14.16 12.68
CA VAL A 247 -13.03 13.95 11.24
C VAL A 247 -13.30 12.46 10.98
N LYS A 248 -14.54 12.14 10.60
CA LYS A 248 -14.98 10.77 10.25
C LYS A 248 -14.98 10.48 8.76
N GLU A 249 -15.06 11.53 7.96
CA GLU A 249 -15.26 11.49 6.52
C GLU A 249 -14.18 12.32 5.86
N ILE A 250 -13.62 11.81 4.78
CA ILE A 250 -12.57 12.48 4.03
C ILE A 250 -12.79 12.29 2.53
N THR A 251 -12.23 13.21 1.77
CA THR A 251 -12.04 13.08 0.33
C THR A 251 -10.58 13.29 0.00
N LEU A 252 -10.01 12.39 -0.77
CA LEU A 252 -8.60 12.35 -1.16
C LEU A 252 -8.51 12.51 -2.68
N VAL A 253 -7.64 13.38 -3.15
CA VAL A 253 -7.49 13.73 -4.57
C VAL A 253 -6.03 13.67 -4.98
N MET A 254 -5.73 13.03 -6.11
CA MET A 254 -4.40 13.02 -6.75
C MET A 254 -4.55 13.48 -8.19
N LYS A 255 -3.78 14.51 -8.55
CA LYS A 255 -3.68 15.03 -9.91
C LYS A 255 -2.31 14.68 -10.48
N TRP A 256 -2.26 13.70 -11.37
CA TRP A 256 -1.07 13.19 -12.05
C TRP A 256 -1.23 13.34 -13.56
N THR A 257 -0.65 14.37 -14.16
CA THR A 257 -0.95 14.74 -15.56
C THR A 257 0.05 14.22 -16.59
N ASN A 258 1.25 13.83 -16.14
CA ASN A 258 2.37 13.45 -17.01
C ASN A 258 3.53 12.89 -16.19
N ALA A 259 4.41 12.13 -16.85
CA ALA A 259 5.70 11.72 -16.31
C ALA A 259 6.60 12.92 -16.00
N ASN A 260 7.55 12.73 -15.07
CA ASN A 260 8.61 13.70 -14.81
C ASN A 260 8.13 15.12 -14.48
N SER A 261 6.95 15.22 -13.86
CA SER A 261 6.26 16.48 -13.61
C SER A 261 5.58 16.47 -12.25
N PRO A 262 5.32 17.65 -11.66
CA PRO A 262 4.71 17.71 -10.34
C PRO A 262 3.34 17.02 -10.28
N VAL A 263 3.14 16.19 -9.25
CA VAL A 263 1.86 15.60 -8.87
C VAL A 263 1.31 16.36 -7.67
N THR A 264 0.01 16.65 -7.68
CA THR A 264 -0.65 17.31 -6.54
C THR A 264 -1.58 16.36 -5.83
N PHE A 265 -1.36 16.19 -4.54
CA PHE A 265 -2.18 15.44 -3.60
C PHE A 265 -2.97 16.41 -2.73
N SER A 266 -4.20 16.05 -2.39
CA SER A 266 -5.07 16.86 -1.54
C SER A 266 -5.97 15.98 -0.69
N GLN A 267 -6.21 16.41 0.55
CA GLN A 267 -7.18 15.83 1.46
C GLN A 267 -8.15 16.91 1.92
N TYR A 268 -9.44 16.58 1.91
CA TYR A 268 -10.55 17.40 2.38
C TYR A 268 -11.28 16.68 3.50
N ASP A 269 -11.77 17.42 4.48
CA ASP A 269 -12.66 16.90 5.53
C ASP A 269 -14.10 16.89 5.00
N GLY A 270 -14.71 15.70 4.89
CA GLY A 270 -16.04 15.49 4.32
C GLY A 270 -16.06 14.62 3.06
N ILE A 271 -17.27 14.22 2.62
CA ILE A 271 -17.51 13.45 1.40
C ILE A 271 -17.83 14.39 0.24
N PHE A 272 -16.98 14.37 -0.79
CA PHE A 272 -17.12 15.16 -2.00
C PHE A 272 -16.96 14.29 -3.25
N THR A 273 -17.12 14.92 -4.40
CA THR A 273 -16.93 14.42 -5.77
C THR A 273 -16.05 15.43 -6.50
N LEU A 274 -15.54 15.10 -7.68
CA LEU A 274 -14.70 16.04 -8.44
C LEU A 274 -15.46 17.32 -8.87
N ASP A 275 -16.78 17.30 -8.89
CA ASP A 275 -17.62 18.45 -9.29
C ASP A 275 -17.99 19.40 -8.15
N ASN A 276 -17.78 19.01 -6.90
CA ASN A 276 -18.20 19.80 -5.74
C ASN A 276 -17.10 19.93 -4.66
N LEU A 277 -15.83 19.78 -5.04
CA LEU A 277 -14.71 20.00 -4.14
C LEU A 277 -14.73 21.43 -3.57
N PRO A 278 -14.51 21.61 -2.26
CA PRO A 278 -14.22 22.91 -1.68
C PRO A 278 -13.02 23.58 -2.37
N ALA A 279 -13.00 24.91 -2.41
CA ALA A 279 -11.91 25.65 -3.06
C ALA A 279 -10.53 25.44 -2.40
N LYS A 280 -10.49 25.04 -1.12
CA LYS A 280 -9.27 24.86 -0.35
C LYS A 280 -9.27 23.49 0.33
N PRO A 281 -8.26 22.64 0.10
CA PRO A 281 -8.08 21.41 0.86
C PRO A 281 -7.60 21.67 2.28
N ASN A 282 -7.90 20.72 3.18
CA ASN A 282 -7.43 20.70 4.56
C ASN A 282 -5.92 20.40 4.60
N ASN A 283 -5.46 19.46 3.78
CA ASN A 283 -4.04 19.17 3.56
C ASN A 283 -3.75 19.10 2.06
N THR A 284 -2.61 19.65 1.63
CA THR A 284 -2.19 19.62 0.23
C THR A 284 -0.68 19.44 0.12
N TYR A 285 -0.27 18.73 -0.92
CA TYR A 285 1.14 18.57 -1.25
C TYR A 285 1.32 18.52 -2.76
N THR A 286 2.25 19.31 -3.28
CA THR A 286 2.68 19.24 -4.67
C THR A 286 4.14 18.81 -4.67
N THR A 287 4.45 17.76 -5.42
CA THR A 287 5.82 17.23 -5.49
C THR A 287 6.78 18.27 -6.06
N THR A 288 8.02 18.24 -5.60
CA THR A 288 9.06 19.18 -6.04
C THR A 288 9.82 18.67 -7.25
N ALA A 289 10.56 19.55 -7.93
CA ALA A 289 11.36 19.18 -9.10
C ALA A 289 12.35 18.03 -8.86
N SER A 290 12.88 17.88 -7.64
CA SER A 290 13.75 16.76 -7.25
C SER A 290 13.06 15.39 -7.30
N GLN A 291 11.73 15.35 -7.21
CA GLN A 291 10.93 14.12 -7.23
C GLN A 291 10.43 13.79 -8.63
N ASN A 292 10.53 14.72 -9.60
CA ASN A 292 10.07 14.47 -10.97
C ASN A 292 10.60 13.14 -11.54
N PRO A 293 11.89 12.77 -11.38
CA PRO A 293 12.38 11.46 -11.86
C PRO A 293 11.66 10.23 -11.30
N PHE A 294 10.97 10.36 -10.16
CA PHE A 294 10.19 9.30 -9.52
C PHE A 294 8.71 9.33 -9.94
N ILE A 295 8.26 10.36 -10.65
CA ILE A 295 6.89 10.44 -11.16
C ILE A 295 6.80 9.60 -12.44
N PRO A 296 6.10 8.46 -12.38
CA PRO A 296 6.16 7.47 -13.44
C PRO A 296 5.47 7.99 -14.70
N ALA A 297 5.84 7.39 -15.83
CA ALA A 297 4.99 7.46 -16.99
C ALA A 297 3.72 6.63 -16.79
N ASP A 298 2.69 6.92 -17.56
CA ASP A 298 1.53 6.04 -17.71
C ASP A 298 1.97 4.70 -18.32
N GLY A 299 1.25 3.63 -18.00
CA GLY A 299 1.57 2.23 -18.26
C GLY A 299 0.37 1.33 -17.97
N CYS A 300 0.62 0.18 -17.34
CA CYS A 300 -0.42 -0.79 -17.01
C CYS A 300 -0.82 -0.75 -15.53
N GLN A 301 -0.43 0.31 -14.80
CA GLN A 301 -0.80 0.44 -13.40
C GLN A 301 -2.32 0.50 -13.23
N LEU A 302 -2.81 -0.19 -12.21
CA LEU A 302 -4.20 -0.16 -11.78
C LEU A 302 -4.32 0.66 -10.51
N PHE A 303 -5.55 1.03 -10.15
CA PHE A 303 -5.84 1.68 -8.88
C PHE A 303 -6.22 0.64 -7.83
N HIS A 304 -5.57 0.72 -6.68
CA HIS A 304 -5.70 -0.19 -5.57
C HIS A 304 -6.29 0.53 -4.36
N MET A 305 -7.09 -0.21 -3.58
CA MET A 305 -7.55 0.22 -2.27
C MET A 305 -7.38 -0.93 -1.29
N ASN A 306 -6.76 -0.68 -0.14
CA ASN A 306 -6.57 -1.71 0.87
C ASN A 306 -6.84 -1.21 2.29
N LEU A 307 -7.25 -2.14 3.16
CA LEU A 307 -7.22 -1.96 4.60
C LEU A 307 -6.41 -3.11 5.19
N TRP A 308 -5.25 -2.79 5.74
CA TRP A 308 -4.22 -3.77 6.06
C TRP A 308 -3.54 -3.53 7.40
N MET A 309 -2.81 -4.53 7.89
CA MET A 309 -2.13 -4.46 9.17
C MET A 309 -0.72 -3.90 9.00
N GLY A 310 -0.55 -2.57 9.13
CA GLY A 310 0.71 -1.89 8.82
C GLY A 310 1.74 -1.80 9.95
N ASN A 311 1.50 -2.41 11.12
CA ASN A 311 2.54 -2.47 12.14
C ASN A 311 3.49 -3.64 11.85
N TYR A 312 4.77 -3.35 11.65
CA TYR A 312 5.80 -4.38 11.56
C TYR A 312 6.21 -4.78 12.98
N GLY A 313 5.69 -5.91 13.47
CA GLY A 313 6.08 -6.52 14.75
C GLY A 313 7.44 -7.23 14.65
N GLN A 314 8.05 -7.61 15.78
CA GLN A 314 9.25 -8.46 15.78
C GLN A 314 8.93 -9.80 15.11
N GLY A 315 9.38 -9.98 13.86
CA GLY A 315 9.12 -11.16 13.03
C GLY A 315 8.45 -10.80 11.69
N GLU A 316 8.33 -11.79 10.81
CA GLU A 316 7.75 -11.64 9.46
C GLU A 316 6.23 -11.41 9.45
N LYS A 317 5.54 -11.44 10.60
CA LYS A 317 4.06 -11.38 10.69
C LYS A 317 3.58 -10.04 11.26
N HIS A 318 2.64 -9.42 10.56
CA HIS A 318 1.92 -8.24 11.05
C HIS A 318 0.98 -8.58 12.21
N PRO A 319 0.93 -7.77 13.28
CA PRO A 319 -0.01 -7.97 14.36
C PRO A 319 -1.39 -7.46 13.92
N GLY A 320 -2.43 -8.17 14.34
CA GLY A 320 -3.81 -7.69 14.18
C GLY A 320 -4.09 -6.39 14.94
N PRO A 321 -5.31 -5.83 14.80
CA PRO A 321 -5.71 -4.60 15.49
C PRO A 321 -5.40 -4.64 16.99
N SER A 322 -4.83 -3.56 17.52
CA SER A 322 -4.32 -3.49 18.90
C SER A 322 -5.39 -3.62 19.98
N ASN A 323 -6.64 -3.33 19.64
CA ASN A 323 -7.82 -3.51 20.49
C ASN A 323 -8.50 -4.89 20.30
N ASN A 324 -7.95 -5.76 19.44
CA ASN A 324 -8.51 -7.06 19.07
C ASN A 324 -9.98 -6.97 18.55
N GLN A 325 -10.33 -5.85 17.91
CA GLN A 325 -11.63 -5.61 17.27
C GLN A 325 -11.48 -5.47 15.74
N PRO A 326 -12.48 -5.92 14.95
CA PRO A 326 -12.51 -5.67 13.51
C PRO A 326 -12.35 -4.18 13.19
N GLN A 327 -11.60 -3.88 12.12
CA GLN A 327 -11.48 -2.54 11.56
C GLN A 327 -12.24 -2.46 10.24
N GLU A 328 -12.83 -1.30 9.96
CA GLU A 328 -13.66 -1.09 8.78
C GLU A 328 -13.60 0.36 8.28
N VAL A 329 -13.41 0.48 6.97
CA VAL A 329 -13.51 1.70 6.18
C VAL A 329 -14.52 1.47 5.07
N VAL A 330 -15.35 2.47 4.79
CA VAL A 330 -16.29 2.49 3.67
C VAL A 330 -15.86 3.55 2.68
N VAL A 331 -15.54 3.12 1.47
CA VAL A 331 -15.35 4.00 0.32
C VAL A 331 -16.72 4.28 -0.29
N THR A 332 -17.11 5.54 -0.24
CA THR A 332 -18.43 6.04 -0.69
C THR A 332 -18.40 6.54 -2.13
N ASN A 333 -17.23 6.95 -2.62
CA ASN A 333 -17.06 7.40 -4.00
C ASN A 333 -15.66 7.09 -4.52
N PHE A 334 -15.57 6.77 -5.81
CA PHE A 334 -14.34 6.72 -6.58
C PHE A 334 -14.58 7.39 -7.94
N ASP A 335 -13.86 8.48 -8.22
CA ASP A 335 -13.89 9.16 -9.51
C ASP A 335 -12.50 9.17 -10.14
N TYR A 336 -12.45 8.94 -11.45
CA TYR A 336 -11.25 9.11 -12.26
C TYR A 336 -11.58 9.91 -13.52
N ARG A 337 -10.80 10.96 -13.79
CA ARG A 337 -10.90 11.79 -15.00
C ARG A 337 -9.54 11.83 -15.69
N PRO A 338 -9.37 11.19 -16.86
CA PRO A 338 -8.10 11.17 -17.58
C PRO A 338 -7.64 12.56 -18.00
#